data_AF-A0A226XAD5-F1
#
_entry.id   AF-A0A226XAD5-F1
#
_cell.length_a   1.000
_cell.length_b   1.000
_cell.length_c   1.000
_cell.angle_alpha   90.00
_cell.angle_beta   90.00
_cell.angle_gamma   90.00
#
_symmetry.space_group_name_H-M   'P 1'
#
loop_
_entity.id
_entity.type
_entity.pdbx_description
1 polymer ?
#
loop_
_entity_poly.entity_id
_entity_poly.type
_entity_poly.pdbx_seq_one_letter_code
_entity_poly.pdbx_strand_id
1 'polypeptide(L)' 'MASRNADGWDAQVVCLAERGYRVVAHDRRGHGRSLQPRSCNDMNTCADDLAELIESSNQSTL' A
#
# COMPACT_ATOMS: atom_id res chain seq x y z
N MET A 1 12.85 6.93 -13.95
CA MET A 1 12.65 5.66 -13.23
C MET A 1 11.27 5.73 -12.59
N ALA A 2 10.37 4.80 -12.91
CA ALA A 2 9.12 4.69 -12.15
C ALA A 2 9.46 4.10 -10.78
N SER A 3 9.14 4.83 -9.72
CA SER A 3 9.33 4.33 -8.36
C SER A 3 8.32 3.21 -8.13
N ARG A 4 8.78 2.02 -7.73
CA ARG A 4 7.93 0.86 -7.40
C ARG A 4 7.43 0.91 -5.95
N ASN A 5 7.23 2.11 -5.41
CA ASN A 5 6.75 2.36 -4.05
C ASN A 5 5.47 3.24 -4.11
N ALA A 6 4.87 3.53 -2.96
CA ALA A 6 3.63 4.27 -2.83
C ALA A 6 3.69 5.67 -3.47
N ASP A 7 4.87 6.30 -3.48
CA ASP A 7 5.09 7.65 -4.06
C ASP A 7 4.79 7.69 -5.58
N GLY A 8 4.79 6.53 -6.25
CA GLY A 8 4.37 6.43 -7.65
C GLY A 8 2.91 6.82 -7.90
N TRP A 9 2.10 6.94 -6.84
CA TRP A 9 0.68 7.29 -6.88
C TRP A 9 0.37 8.72 -6.41
N ASP A 10 1.37 9.56 -6.13
CA ASP A 10 1.17 10.89 -5.52
C ASP A 10 0.11 11.74 -6.24
N ALA A 11 0.16 11.81 -7.57
CA ALA A 11 -0.79 12.60 -8.36
C ALA A 11 -2.24 12.08 -8.23
N GLN A 12 -2.42 10.76 -8.17
CA GLN A 12 -3.72 10.11 -8.03
C GLN A 12 -4.25 10.23 -6.60
N VAL A 13 -3.37 10.10 -5.60
CA VAL A 13 -3.71 10.26 -4.18
C VAL A 13 -4.26 11.67 -3.93
N VAL A 14 -3.56 12.71 -4.39
CA VAL A 14 -4.02 14.10 -4.25
C VAL A 14 -5.37 14.31 -4.96
N CYS A 15 -5.47 13.87 -6.21
CA CYS A 15 -6.67 14.00 -7.03
C CYS A 15 -7.92 13.35 -6.38
N LEU A 16 -7.76 12.19 -5.75
CA LEU A 16 -8.84 11.47 -5.07
C LEU A 16 -9.15 12.06 -3.68
N ALA A 17 -8.11 12.50 -2.95
CA ALA A 17 -8.29 13.18 -1.66
C ALA A 17 -9.06 14.49 -1.81
N GLU A 18 -8.77 15.28 -2.86
CA GLU A 18 -9.52 16.51 -3.21
C GLU A 18 -11.00 16.25 -3.51
N ARG A 19 -11.36 15.01 -3.88
CA ARG A 19 -12.75 14.57 -4.12
C ARG A 19 -13.42 13.98 -2.88
N GLY A 20 -12.77 14.03 -1.73
CA GLY A 20 -13.31 13.54 -0.45
C GLY A 20 -13.17 12.04 -0.23
N TYR A 21 -12.37 11.34 -1.03
CA TYR A 21 -12.08 9.92 -0.78
C TYR A 21 -10.96 9.75 0.24
N ARG A 22 -11.11 8.79 1.14
CA ARG A 22 -9.99 8.26 1.92
C ARG A 22 -9.16 7.35 1.01
N VAL A 23 -7.90 7.71 0.80
CA VAL A 23 -6.97 6.96 -0.05
C VAL A 23 -5.88 6.36 0.81
N VAL A 24 -5.57 5.08 0.60
CA VAL A 24 -4.46 4.36 1.25
C VAL A 24 -3.56 3.82 0.15
N ALA A 25 -2.33 4.32 0.08
CA ALA A 25 -1.27 3.79 -0.77
C ALA A 25 -0.20 3.14 0.12
N HIS A 26 0.20 1.91 -0.21
CA HIS A 26 1.15 1.15 0.60
C HIS A 26 2.34 0.69 -0.23
N ASP A 27 3.47 0.53 0.45
CA ASP A 27 4.66 -0.08 -0.11
C ASP A 27 4.50 -1.60 -0.03
N ARG A 28 4.48 -2.28 -1.18
CA ARG A 28 4.56 -3.74 -1.19
C ARG A 28 5.86 -4.17 -0.49
N ARG A 29 5.82 -5.30 0.21
CA ARG A 29 7.02 -6.01 0.67
C ARG A 29 8.12 -6.03 -0.41
N GLY A 30 9.36 -5.79 0.00
CA GLY A 30 10.49 -5.73 -0.92
C GLY A 30 10.58 -4.43 -1.75
N HIS A 31 9.76 -3.41 -1.42
CA HIS A 31 9.77 -2.12 -2.11
C HIS A 31 9.66 -0.95 -1.13
N GLY A 32 10.15 0.22 -1.57
CA GLY A 32 10.00 1.47 -0.82
C GLY A 32 10.52 1.38 0.60
N ARG A 33 9.65 1.75 1.55
CA ARG A 33 9.90 1.81 2.99
C ARG A 33 9.49 0.51 3.71
N SER A 34 8.88 -0.44 3.00
CA SER A 34 8.51 -1.74 3.55
C SER A 34 9.72 -2.66 3.75
N LEU A 35 9.56 -3.64 4.64
CA LEU A 35 10.57 -4.65 4.92
C LEU A 35 11.04 -5.36 3.64
N GLN A 36 12.33 -5.70 3.62
CA GLN A 36 13.04 -6.29 2.48
C GLN A 36 13.46 -7.74 2.78
N PRO A 37 12.52 -8.69 2.96
CA PRO A 37 12.86 -10.07 3.23
C PRO A 37 13.48 -10.73 2.00
N ARG A 38 14.40 -11.67 2.24
CA ARG A 38 15.11 -12.41 1.18
C ARG A 38 14.27 -13.49 0.50
N SER A 39 13.10 -13.80 1.05
CA SER A 39 12.17 -14.85 0.60
C SER A 39 10.72 -14.42 0.83
N CYS A 40 9.75 -15.21 0.32
CA CYS A 40 8.31 -14.97 0.46
C CYS A 40 7.84 -13.65 -0.20
N ASN A 41 8.14 -13.49 -1.49
CA ASN A 41 7.56 -12.44 -2.34
C ASN A 41 6.66 -13.03 -3.44
N ASP A 42 6.16 -14.25 -3.23
CA ASP A 42 5.14 -14.86 -4.07
C ASP A 42 3.78 -14.17 -3.90
N MET A 43 2.88 -14.43 -4.84
CA MET A 43 1.61 -13.72 -4.90
C MET A 43 0.67 -14.05 -3.74
N ASN A 44 0.76 -15.25 -3.16
CA ASN A 44 -0.07 -15.63 -2.02
C ASN A 44 0.30 -14.77 -0.81
N THR A 45 1.59 -14.72 -0.50
CA THR A 45 2.05 -13.92 0.63
C THR A 45 1.78 -12.42 0.44
N CYS A 46 1.80 -11.93 -0.81
CA CYS A 46 1.42 -10.54 -1.11
C CYS A 46 -0.08 -10.28 -0.94
N ALA A 47 -0.93 -11.26 -1.24
CA ALA A 47 -2.36 -11.16 -1.00
C ALA A 47 -2.67 -11.15 0.50
N ASP A 48 -1.95 -11.95 1.29
CA ASP A 48 -2.08 -11.97 2.75
C ASP A 48 -1.68 -10.62 3.37
N ASP A 49 -0.55 -10.02 2.96
CA ASP A 49 -0.15 -8.67 3.41
C ASP A 49 -1.23 -7.62 3.11
N LEU A 50 -1.84 -7.69 1.92
CA LEU A 50 -2.88 -6.76 1.51
C LEU A 50 -4.16 -6.95 2.34
N ALA A 51 -4.53 -8.20 2.65
CA ALA A 51 -5.69 -8.49 3.49
C ALA A 51 -5.51 -7.93 4.91
N GLU A 52 -4.32 -8.13 5.51
CA GLU A 52 -3.99 -7.58 6.82
C GLU A 52 -3.99 -6.04 6.82
N LEU A 53 -3.48 -5.42 5.77
CA LEU A 53 -3.51 -3.97 5.61
C LEU A 53 -4.94 -3.43 5.52
N ILE A 54 -5.81 -4.08 4.74
CA ILE A 54 -7.22 -3.67 4.62
C ILE A 54 -7.89 -3.75 5.99
N GLU A 55 -7.73 -4.88 6.68
CA GLU A 55 -8.32 -5.11 8.00
C GLU A 55 -7.85 -4.04 9.01
N SER A 56 -6.54 -3.85 9.15
CA SER A 56 -5.98 -2.84 10.07
C SER A 56 -6.40 -1.41 9.71
N SER A 57 -6.48 -1.07 8.42
CA SER A 57 -6.88 0.25 7.96
C SER A 57 -8.37 0.55 8.15
N ASN A 58 -9.21 -0.48 8.31
CA ASN A 58 -10.66 -0.34 8.51
C ASN A 58 -11.06 -0.23 10.00
N GLN A 59 -10.13 -0.50 10.92
CA GLN A 59 -10.42 -0.49 12.36
C GLN A 59 -10.54 0.92 12.98
N SER A 60 -10.27 2.00 12.24
CA SER A 60 -10.57 3.38 12.68
C SER A 60 -11.90 3.88 12.07
N THR A 61 -13.01 3.33 12.58
CA THR A 61 -14.36 3.90 12.38
C THR A 61 -15.15 3.90 13.70
N LEU A 62 -14.50 4.31 14.79
CA LEU A 62 -15.10 4.76 16.04
C LEU A 62 -14.35 6.00 16.53
#